data_AF-A0A940BH54-F1
#
_entry.id   AF-A0A940BH54-F1
#
_cell.length_a   1.000
_cell.length_b   1.000
_cell.length_c   1.000
_cell.angle_alpha   90.00
_cell.angle_beta   90.00
_cell.angle_gamma   90.00
#
_symmetry.space_group_name_H-M   'P 1'
#
loop_
_entity.id
_entity.type
_entity.pdbx_description
1 polymer ?
#
loop_
_entity_poly.entity_id
_entity_poly.type
_entity_poly.pdbx_seq_one_letter_code
_entity_poly.pdbx_strand_id
1 'polypeptide(L)'
;CAPLYFSNWCTWAYNCWGLNCIINMDSLMFDMEMRTDSYEHMLEDMATYHMWAPMRRMAVGGMHHIFELWDYMERFNCDMVAMYDQLQCKGMQGVHGLFEDEFRKRNIKAFWMPHALPDCRTVSRAEIRRMINDYMTTVMHEEPLDPTLLDFEDGDSW
;
A
#
# COMPACT_ATOMS: atom_id res chain seq x y z
N CYS A 1 1.90 4.61 -4.00
CA CYS A 1 0.94 5.64 -4.46
C CYS A 1 -0.47 5.07 -4.49
N ALA A 2 -1.45 5.74 -3.89
CA ALA A 2 -2.85 5.30 -3.85
C ALA A 2 -3.66 5.80 -5.07
N PRO A 3 -4.79 5.15 -5.43
CA PRO A 3 -5.75 5.68 -6.42
C PRO A 3 -6.45 6.94 -5.90
N LEU A 4 -6.05 8.11 -6.38
CA LEU A 4 -6.60 9.39 -5.87
C LEU A 4 -8.09 9.56 -6.16
N TYR A 5 -8.59 8.98 -7.26
CA TYR A 5 -10.02 8.97 -7.60
C TYR A 5 -10.84 8.01 -6.71
N PHE A 6 -10.18 7.17 -5.91
CA PHE A 6 -10.80 6.28 -4.92
C PHE A 6 -10.24 6.56 -3.51
N SER A 7 -10.12 7.83 -3.15
CA SER A 7 -9.51 8.27 -1.89
C SER A 7 -10.22 7.74 -0.63
N ASN A 8 -11.52 7.47 -0.71
CA ASN A 8 -12.34 6.95 0.37
C ASN A 8 -12.34 5.41 0.47
N TRP A 9 -11.49 4.70 -0.28
CA TRP A 9 -11.48 3.23 -0.28
C TRP A 9 -11.23 2.63 1.11
N CYS A 10 -10.38 3.25 1.96
CA CYS A 10 -10.14 2.77 3.32
C CYS A 10 -11.42 2.79 4.15
N THR A 11 -12.23 3.86 4.03
CA THR A 11 -13.51 3.99 4.72
C THR A 11 -14.50 2.93 4.26
N TRP A 12 -14.54 2.68 2.94
CA TRP A 12 -15.36 1.60 2.38
C TRP A 12 -14.90 0.23 2.89
N ALA A 13 -13.60 -0.06 2.84
CA ALA A 13 -13.04 -1.34 3.25
C ALA A 13 -13.28 -1.61 4.76
N TYR A 14 -13.20 -0.57 5.59
CA TYR A 14 -13.54 -0.66 7.00
C TYR A 14 -15.02 -0.98 7.22
N ASN A 15 -15.93 -0.26 6.57
CA ASN A 15 -17.37 -0.45 6.78
C ASN A 15 -17.91 -1.74 6.13
N CYS A 16 -17.35 -2.16 4.99
CA CYS A 16 -17.79 -3.34 4.26
C CYS A 16 -17.17 -4.63 4.83
N TRP A 17 -15.90 -4.60 5.19
CA TRP A 17 -15.11 -5.80 5.51
C TRP A 17 -14.40 -5.76 6.87
N GLY A 18 -14.51 -4.67 7.62
CA GLY A 18 -13.76 -4.50 8.87
C GLY A 18 -12.26 -4.27 8.68
N LEU A 19 -11.82 -3.99 7.45
CA LEU A 19 -10.40 -3.77 7.15
C LEU A 19 -9.96 -2.39 7.65
N ASN A 20 -9.10 -2.36 8.67
CA ASN A 20 -8.55 -1.13 9.22
C ASN A 20 -7.15 -0.83 8.65
N CYS A 21 -7.01 0.25 7.89
CA CYS A 21 -5.72 0.67 7.34
C CYS A 21 -4.88 1.39 8.42
N ILE A 22 -3.89 0.68 8.98
CA ILE A 22 -3.06 1.19 10.08
C ILE A 22 -2.00 2.17 9.62
N ILE A 23 -1.27 1.81 8.57
CA ILE A 23 -0.14 2.59 8.07
C ILE A 23 0.04 2.36 6.57
N ASN A 24 0.43 3.41 5.87
CA ASN A 24 0.89 3.34 4.49
C ASN A 24 2.41 3.53 4.45
N MET A 25 3.06 2.78 3.56
CA MET A 25 4.51 2.83 3.37
C MET A 25 5.04 4.25 3.16
N ASP A 26 4.29 5.08 2.42
CA ASP A 26 4.68 6.47 2.17
C ASP A 26 4.82 7.24 3.49
N SER A 27 3.95 7.07 4.49
CA SER A 27 4.05 7.81 5.76
C SER A 27 5.27 7.45 6.61
N LEU A 28 5.90 6.31 6.34
CA LEU A 28 7.11 5.86 7.02
C LEU A 28 8.39 6.43 6.41
N MET A 29 8.25 7.30 5.40
CA MET A 29 9.36 7.99 4.74
C MET A 29 10.17 8.90 5.68
N PHE A 30 9.58 9.35 6.79
CA PHE A 30 10.18 10.32 7.71
C PHE A 30 10.43 9.73 9.11
N ASP A 31 10.54 8.41 9.23
CA ASP A 31 10.72 7.72 10.50
C ASP A 31 12.17 7.69 11.01
N MET A 32 13.08 8.43 10.36
CA MET A 32 14.49 8.50 10.75
C MET A 32 14.71 9.52 11.87
N GLU A 33 15.29 9.04 12.98
CA GLU A 33 15.74 9.90 14.07
C GLU A 33 16.99 10.68 13.66
N MET A 34 16.99 12.00 13.87
CA MET A 34 18.14 12.85 13.61
C MET A 34 19.00 12.99 14.86
N ARG A 35 20.28 12.66 14.75
CA ARG A 35 21.25 12.89 15.81
C ARG A 35 21.43 14.39 16.02
N THR A 36 21.41 14.81 17.28
CA THR A 36 21.55 16.22 17.72
C THR A 36 22.74 16.42 18.67
N ASP A 37 23.60 15.42 18.79
CA ASP A 37 24.79 15.42 19.65
C ASP A 37 25.92 16.29 19.10
N SER A 38 25.99 16.49 17.78
CA SER A 38 26.91 17.43 17.13
C SER A 38 26.32 18.05 15.87
N TYR A 39 26.86 19.20 15.47
CA TYR A 39 26.48 19.88 14.23
C TYR A 39 26.72 18.99 12.99
N GLU A 40 27.85 18.29 12.95
CA GLU A 40 28.21 17.42 11.82
C GLU A 40 27.27 16.21 11.71
N HIS A 41 26.97 15.53 12.82
CA HIS A 41 26.03 14.41 12.80
C HIS A 41 24.62 14.84 12.35
N MET A 42 24.16 16.00 12.82
CA MET A 42 22.86 16.53 12.39
C MET A 42 22.85 16.85 10.89
N LEU A 43 23.95 17.39 10.34
CA LEU A 43 24.08 17.66 8.91
C LEU A 43 24.11 16.37 8.08
N GLU A 44 24.85 15.35 8.52
CA GLU A 44 24.89 14.03 7.86
C GLU A 44 23.51 13.37 7.81
N ASP A 45 22.78 13.39 8.93
CA ASP A 45 21.44 12.82 9.01
C ASP A 45 20.45 13.64 8.17
N MET A 46 20.57 14.97 8.16
CA MET A 46 19.78 15.81 7.28
C MET A 46 20.06 15.51 5.80
N ALA A 47 21.32 15.30 5.42
CA ALA A 47 21.67 14.91 4.05
C ALA A 47 21.08 13.54 3.70
N THR A 48 21.20 12.55 4.59
CA THR A 48 20.61 11.22 4.43
C THR A 48 19.09 11.30 4.27
N TYR A 49 18.43 12.08 5.12
CA TYR A 49 16.98 12.31 5.08
C TYR A 49 16.53 12.81 3.70
N HIS A 50 17.26 13.77 3.12
CA HIS A 50 16.95 14.30 1.79
C HIS A 50 17.25 13.30 0.68
N MET A 51 18.31 12.51 0.79
CA MET A 51 18.62 11.43 -0.16
C MET A 51 17.56 10.32 -0.13
N TRP A 52 16.95 10.11 1.03
CA TRP A 52 15.93 9.09 1.29
C TRP A 52 14.50 9.56 1.06
N ALA A 53 14.31 10.57 0.21
CA ALA A 53 12.98 10.96 -0.28
C ALA A 53 12.14 9.71 -0.61
N PRO A 54 10.82 9.70 -0.32
CA PRO A 54 9.98 8.50 -0.21
C PRO A 54 10.19 7.48 -1.32
N MET A 55 10.06 7.94 -2.57
CA MET A 55 10.21 7.06 -3.73
C MET A 55 11.64 6.53 -3.87
N ARG A 56 12.64 7.35 -3.51
CA ARG A 56 14.07 7.01 -3.62
C ARG A 56 14.46 5.89 -2.68
N ARG A 57 14.00 5.91 -1.43
CA ARG A 57 14.26 4.82 -0.47
C ARG A 57 13.41 3.61 -0.81
N MET A 58 12.09 3.79 -0.87
CA MET A 58 11.14 2.68 -0.86
C MET A 58 10.98 1.95 -2.20
N ALA A 59 10.97 2.66 -3.33
CA ALA A 59 10.66 2.09 -4.64
C ALA A 59 11.88 1.91 -5.55
N VAL A 60 12.92 2.74 -5.38
CA VAL A 60 14.16 2.67 -6.20
C VAL A 60 15.45 2.54 -5.37
N GLY A 61 15.34 2.33 -4.06
CA GLY A 61 16.49 2.17 -3.15
C GLY A 61 17.12 0.78 -3.22
N GLY A 62 16.54 -0.13 -4.00
CA GLY A 62 16.97 -1.52 -4.11
C GLY A 62 16.19 -2.45 -3.18
N MET A 63 16.56 -3.73 -3.22
CA MET A 63 15.79 -4.81 -2.60
C MET A 63 15.69 -4.72 -1.07
N HIS A 64 16.70 -4.14 -0.42
CA HIS A 64 16.70 -4.01 1.03
C HIS A 64 15.53 -3.11 1.49
N HIS A 65 15.44 -1.91 0.92
CA HIS A 65 14.45 -0.91 1.34
C HIS A 65 13.02 -1.29 0.96
N ILE A 66 12.82 -1.96 -0.18
CA ILE A 66 11.47 -2.34 -0.62
C ILE A 66 10.86 -3.44 0.27
N PHE A 67 11.71 -4.26 0.91
CA PHE A 67 11.31 -5.31 1.83
C PHE A 67 11.29 -4.89 3.31
N GLU A 68 11.64 -3.64 3.62
CA GLU A 68 11.36 -3.07 4.96
C GLU A 68 9.85 -3.11 5.29
N LEU A 69 8.97 -3.29 4.28
CA LEU A 69 7.55 -3.60 4.45
C LEU A 69 7.31 -4.69 5.51
N TRP A 70 8.14 -5.73 5.56
CA TRP A 70 7.99 -6.83 6.51
C TRP A 70 8.27 -6.38 7.93
N ASP A 71 9.34 -5.62 8.13
CA ASP A 71 9.69 -5.05 9.43
C ASP A 71 8.57 -4.11 9.92
N TYR A 72 7.98 -3.32 9.02
CA TYR A 72 6.84 -2.47 9.37
C TYR A 72 5.59 -3.29 9.69
N MET A 73 5.31 -4.36 8.95
CA MET A 73 4.19 -5.26 9.23
C MET A 73 4.29 -5.84 10.64
N GLU A 74 5.49 -6.25 11.07
CA GLU A 74 5.75 -6.72 12.42
C GLU A 74 5.63 -5.60 13.47
N ARG A 75 6.26 -4.43 13.23
CA ARG A 75 6.23 -3.27 14.15
C ARG A 75 4.82 -2.78 14.45
N PHE A 76 3.94 -2.77 13.44
CA PHE A 76 2.56 -2.29 13.56
C PHE A 76 1.54 -3.42 13.83
N ASN A 77 2.00 -4.66 13.95
CA ASN A 77 1.15 -5.84 14.13
C ASN A 77 0.02 -5.91 13.09
N CYS A 78 0.40 -5.76 11.81
CA CYS A 78 -0.54 -5.86 10.70
C CYS A 78 -0.70 -7.32 10.27
N ASP A 79 -1.94 -7.76 10.04
CA ASP A 79 -2.23 -9.15 9.63
C ASP A 79 -2.24 -9.35 8.10
N MET A 80 -2.17 -8.25 7.36
CA MET A 80 -2.39 -8.22 5.92
C MET A 80 -1.69 -7.04 5.24
N VAL A 81 -1.37 -7.20 3.95
CA VAL A 81 -0.81 -6.15 3.10
C VAL A 81 -1.74 -5.84 1.93
N ALA A 82 -2.10 -4.56 1.76
CA ALA A 82 -2.74 -4.07 0.55
C ALA A 82 -1.68 -3.44 -0.36
N MET A 83 -1.38 -4.07 -1.49
CA MET A 83 -0.40 -3.57 -2.44
C MET A 83 -1.06 -2.65 -3.47
N TYR A 84 -0.69 -1.38 -3.46
CA TYR A 84 -1.08 -0.47 -4.53
C TYR A 84 -0.30 -0.76 -5.81
N ASP A 85 -1.01 -1.28 -6.81
CA ASP A 85 -0.43 -1.67 -8.08
C ASP A 85 -0.58 -0.54 -9.10
N GLN A 86 0.36 0.41 -9.09
CA GLN A 86 0.35 1.51 -10.04
C GLN A 86 0.85 1.04 -11.41
N LEU A 87 -0.06 0.91 -12.37
CA LEU A 87 0.21 0.39 -13.72
C LEU A 87 1.31 1.15 -14.46
N GLN A 88 1.47 2.46 -14.20
CA GLN A 88 2.51 3.28 -14.84
C GLN A 88 3.87 3.22 -14.13
N CYS A 89 3.95 2.68 -12.91
CA CYS A 89 5.17 2.64 -12.12
C CYS A 89 6.04 1.44 -12.49
N LYS A 90 6.84 1.58 -13.55
CA LYS A 90 7.69 0.48 -14.10
C LYS A 90 8.63 -0.15 -13.06
N GLY A 91 9.10 0.61 -12.08
CA GLY A 91 9.98 0.10 -11.02
C GLY A 91 9.27 -0.95 -10.16
N MET A 92 8.09 -0.61 -9.63
CA MET A 92 7.28 -1.54 -8.82
C MET A 92 6.75 -2.72 -9.65
N GLN A 93 6.34 -2.47 -10.91
CA GLN A 93 5.94 -3.53 -11.83
C GLN A 93 7.05 -4.56 -12.04
N GLY A 94 8.31 -4.11 -12.10
CA GLY A 94 9.47 -4.99 -12.28
C GLY A 94 9.75 -5.92 -11.10
N VAL A 95 9.23 -5.62 -9.91
CA VAL A 95 9.43 -6.41 -8.68
C VAL A 95 8.15 -7.09 -8.20
N HIS A 96 7.05 -6.99 -8.95
CA HIS A 96 5.76 -7.62 -8.61
C HIS A 96 5.93 -9.11 -8.34
N GLY A 97 6.58 -9.84 -9.24
CA GLY A 97 6.82 -11.28 -9.09
C GLY A 97 7.65 -11.64 -7.84
N LEU A 98 8.54 -10.74 -7.40
CA LEU A 98 9.32 -10.95 -6.19
C LEU A 98 8.43 -10.83 -4.95
N PHE A 99 7.53 -9.85 -4.90
CA PHE A 99 6.55 -9.75 -3.82
C PHE A 99 5.64 -10.97 -3.74
N GLU A 100 5.15 -11.45 -4.87
CA GLU A 100 4.38 -12.70 -4.94
C GLU A 100 5.13 -13.89 -4.33
N ASP A 101 6.41 -14.05 -4.65
CA ASP A 101 7.24 -15.10 -4.07
C ASP A 101 7.46 -14.89 -2.57
N GLU A 102 7.69 -13.66 -2.12
CA GLU A 102 7.86 -13.36 -0.69
C GLU A 102 6.57 -13.55 0.11
N PHE A 103 5.40 -13.21 -0.45
CA PHE A 103 4.09 -13.47 0.16
C PHE A 103 3.87 -14.96 0.36
N ARG A 104 4.18 -15.77 -0.66
CA ARG A 104 4.08 -17.24 -0.57
C ARG A 104 5.06 -17.82 0.46
N LYS A 105 6.31 -17.36 0.46
CA LYS A 105 7.34 -17.85 1.40
C LYS A 105 7.01 -17.54 2.86
N ARG A 106 6.45 -16.35 3.13
CA ARG A 106 6.11 -15.90 4.49
C ARG A 106 4.66 -16.21 4.90
N ASN A 107 3.86 -16.76 3.99
CA ASN A 107 2.43 -16.99 4.19
C ASN A 107 1.67 -15.71 4.58
N ILE A 108 1.97 -14.60 3.90
CA ILE A 108 1.37 -13.29 4.14
C ILE A 108 0.10 -13.16 3.31
N LYS A 109 -0.98 -12.73 3.97
CA LYS A 109 -2.22 -12.36 3.30
C LYS A 109 -2.01 -11.03 2.60
N ALA A 110 -2.19 -10.99 1.29
CA ALA A 110 -2.06 -9.77 0.51
C ALA A 110 -2.96 -9.78 -0.73
N PHE A 111 -3.44 -8.61 -1.12
CA PHE A 111 -4.09 -8.38 -2.42
C PHE A 111 -3.45 -7.21 -3.15
N TRP A 112 -3.63 -7.19 -4.47
CA TRP A 112 -3.20 -6.09 -5.33
C TRP A 112 -4.38 -5.21 -5.72
N MET A 113 -4.14 -3.90 -5.73
CA MET A 113 -5.09 -2.88 -6.17
C MET A 113 -4.56 -2.19 -7.43
N PRO A 114 -4.81 -2.73 -8.63
CA PRO A 114 -4.42 -2.07 -9.87
C PRO A 114 -5.15 -0.75 -10.04
N HIS A 115 -4.40 0.28 -10.40
CA HIS A 115 -4.94 1.63 -10.61
C HIS A 115 -3.99 2.48 -11.46
N ALA A 116 -4.48 3.62 -11.97
CA ALA A 116 -3.72 4.56 -12.82
C ALA A 116 -3.74 6.01 -12.27
N LEU A 117 -3.21 6.23 -11.06
CA LEU A 117 -3.15 7.52 -10.34
C LEU A 117 -4.50 8.28 -10.37
N PRO A 118 -4.72 9.37 -11.16
CA PRO A 118 -6.04 10.00 -11.22
C PRO A 118 -6.98 9.38 -12.29
N ASP A 119 -6.47 8.52 -13.18
CA ASP A 119 -7.19 8.04 -14.36
C ASP A 119 -8.06 6.81 -14.06
N CYS A 120 -9.30 7.06 -13.66
CA CYS A 120 -10.30 6.03 -13.41
C CYS A 120 -10.75 5.27 -14.68
N ARG A 121 -10.37 5.72 -15.88
CA ARG A 121 -10.77 5.08 -17.15
C ARG A 121 -9.98 3.80 -17.43
N THR A 122 -8.81 3.66 -16.79
CA THR A 122 -7.98 2.45 -16.94
C THR A 122 -8.44 1.34 -16.00
N VAL A 123 -8.72 1.70 -14.74
CA VAL A 123 -9.31 0.79 -13.73
C VAL A 123 -10.34 1.58 -12.93
N SER A 124 -11.59 1.11 -12.94
CA SER A 124 -12.68 1.81 -12.25
C SER A 124 -12.67 1.54 -10.74
N ARG A 125 -13.40 2.36 -9.95
CA ARG A 125 -13.61 2.10 -8.52
C ARG A 125 -14.32 0.77 -8.29
N ALA A 126 -15.35 0.49 -9.09
CA ALA A 126 -16.11 -0.75 -9.04
C ALA A 126 -15.22 -1.99 -9.30
N GLU A 127 -14.28 -1.89 -10.24
CA GLU A 127 -13.34 -2.97 -10.51
C GLU A 127 -12.41 -3.22 -9.32
N ILE A 128 -11.84 -2.16 -8.72
CA ILE A 128 -11.03 -2.26 -7.50
C ILE A 128 -11.83 -2.93 -6.37
N ARG A 129 -13.08 -2.49 -6.13
CA ARG A 129 -13.94 -3.10 -5.11
C ARG A 129 -14.20 -4.57 -5.39
N ARG A 130 -14.54 -4.93 -6.63
CA ARG A 130 -14.78 -6.32 -7.02
C ARG A 130 -13.58 -7.21 -6.68
N MET A 131 -12.36 -6.79 -7.02
CA MET A 131 -11.15 -7.56 -6.69
C MET A 131 -10.97 -7.75 -5.19
N ILE A 132 -11.21 -6.71 -4.39
CA ILE A 132 -11.12 -6.80 -2.93
C ILE A 132 -12.23 -7.71 -2.39
N ASN A 133 -13.47 -7.56 -2.85
CA ASN A 133 -14.60 -8.39 -2.45
C ASN A 133 -14.35 -9.88 -2.76
N ASP A 134 -13.87 -10.18 -3.97
CA ASP A 134 -13.55 -11.52 -4.41
C ASP A 134 -12.46 -12.12 -3.52
N TYR A 135 -11.43 -11.34 -3.16
CA TYR A 135 -10.37 -11.76 -2.26
C TYR A 135 -10.90 -12.07 -0.86
N MET A 136 -11.68 -11.16 -0.28
CA MET A 136 -12.23 -11.33 1.07
C MET A 136 -13.17 -12.53 1.15
N THR A 137 -13.98 -12.75 0.12
CA THR A 137 -14.91 -13.90 0.07
C THR A 137 -14.17 -15.21 -0.19
N THR A 138 -13.25 -15.23 -1.16
CA THR A 138 -12.67 -16.48 -1.68
C THR A 138 -11.43 -16.93 -0.92
N VAL A 139 -10.57 -15.99 -0.52
CA VAL A 139 -9.29 -16.28 0.13
C VAL A 139 -9.40 -16.16 1.64
N MET A 140 -10.07 -15.12 2.12
CA MET A 140 -10.24 -14.88 3.55
C MET A 140 -11.43 -15.64 4.14
N HIS A 141 -12.40 -16.04 3.31
CA HIS A 141 -13.64 -16.69 3.73
C HIS A 141 -14.45 -15.86 4.74
N GLU A 142 -14.39 -14.55 4.61
CA GLU A 142 -15.08 -13.60 5.49
C GLU A 142 -16.48 -13.27 4.94
N GLU A 143 -17.39 -12.91 5.85
CA GLU A 143 -18.70 -12.33 5.48
C GLU A 143 -18.65 -10.80 5.61
N PRO A 144 -19.21 -10.05 4.66
CA PRO A 144 -19.22 -8.59 4.72
C PRO A 144 -20.06 -8.11 5.91
N LEU A 145 -19.56 -7.09 6.61
CA LEU A 145 -20.26 -6.42 7.70
C LEU A 145 -21.51 -5.69 7.20
N ASP A 146 -21.43 -5.12 5.99
CA ASP A 146 -22.54 -4.49 5.31
C ASP A 146 -22.60 -4.94 3.83
N PRO A 147 -23.44 -5.92 3.50
CA PRO A 147 -23.61 -6.42 2.14
C PRO A 147 -24.08 -5.35 1.13
N THR A 148 -24.69 -4.25 1.58
CA THR A 148 -25.14 -3.17 0.69
C THR A 148 -23.98 -2.37 0.10
N LEU A 149 -22.79 -2.49 0.69
CA LEU A 149 -21.57 -1.84 0.23
C LEU A 149 -20.75 -2.69 -0.74
N LEU A 150 -21.18 -3.91 -1.07
CA LEU A 150 -20.48 -4.77 -2.02
C LEU A 150 -20.52 -4.19 -3.44
N ASP A 151 -21.69 -3.70 -3.85
CA ASP A 151 -21.93 -3.17 -5.19
C ASP A 151 -22.86 -1.94 -5.12
N PHE A 152 -22.38 -0.82 -5.66
CA PHE A 152 -23.10 0.44 -5.73
C PHE A 152 -22.56 1.30 -6.86
N GLU A 153 -23.41 2.17 -7.41
CA GLU A 153 -23.04 3.10 -8.47
C GLU A 153 -22.10 4.19 -7.94
N ASP A 154 -20.85 4.13 -8.38
CA ASP A 154 -19.87 5.20 -8.22
C ASP A 154 -18.93 5.30 -9.44
N GLY A 155 -19.45 4.98 -10.63
CA GLY A 155 -18.66 5.05 -11.87
C GLY A 155 -18.23 6.46 -12.25
N ASP A 156 -19.05 7.46 -11.92
CA ASP A 156 -18.79 8.85 -12.29
C ASP A 156 -17.82 9.49 -11.29
N SER A 157 -16.62 9.79 -11.77
CA SER A 157 -15.60 10.53 -11.03
C SER A 157 -16.14 11.90 -10.60
N TRP A 158 -16.35 12.08 -9.31
CA TRP A 158 -16.38 13.39 -8.65
C TRP A 158 -15.58 13.28 -7.35
#